data_AF-A0A6W0AU89-F1
#
_entry.id   AF-A0A6W0AU89-F1
#
_cell.length_a   1.000
_cell.length_b   1.000
_cell.length_c   1.000
_cell.angle_alpha   90.00
_cell.angle_beta   90.00
_cell.angle_gamma   90.00
#
_symmetry.space_group_name_H-M   'P 1'
#
loop_
_entity.id
_entity.type
_entity.pdbx_description
1 polymer ?
#
loop_
_entity_poly.entity_id
_entity_poly.type
_entity_poly.pdbx_seq_one_letter_code
_entity_poly.pdbx_strand_id
1 'polypeptide(L)'
;LLQDPGLIFHPPLLYMGYVGFSVAFAFAIAALLSGRLDSAFTRFARPWTLAAWVFLTLGIVLGSAWAYYELGWGGWWFWDPVENASFMPWLAGTALLHSLAVTEQRAGFKAWTLLLSICAFSLCLLGTFLVRSGVLVSVHAFASDPARGMFILAFMVLVTGGSLLLFAVRGHRVRSRVNNALWSRESLLLGNNVLLMAAMLVVLLGTLLPLVHKQLGLGSISVGEPFFNTMFTWLMVPFALLLGVGPLVRWGRDRPRNIRKLLLTALVSTLVLSVLLPWLLEDKIIAMTVVGMAMACWIAVLAVAEAVQRVSRGTKTSLSYWGMVAAHLGLAVTITGIAFSQNYSVERDVRMRAGDSVTIHDYRFTFREVRDITGPNYRGGVALIGVTR
;
A
#
# COMPACT_ATOMS: atom_id res chain seq x y z
N LEU A 1 3.42 5.91 24.90
CA LEU A 1 2.32 6.09 23.92
C LEU A 1 2.12 7.54 23.49
N LEU A 2 1.40 8.41 24.22
CA LEU A 2 1.00 9.74 23.70
C LEU A 2 2.13 10.77 23.53
N GLN A 3 3.32 10.50 24.09
CA GLN A 3 4.47 11.40 24.08
C GLN A 3 5.53 10.99 23.06
N ASP A 4 5.35 9.84 22.42
CA ASP A 4 6.35 9.33 21.49
C ASP A 4 6.37 10.20 20.21
N PRO A 5 7.56 10.63 19.72
CA PRO A 5 7.67 11.43 18.51
C PRO A 5 6.99 10.81 17.28
N GLY A 6 6.98 9.48 17.18
CA GLY A 6 6.30 8.76 16.11
C GLY A 6 4.82 9.11 16.05
N LEU A 7 4.12 9.17 17.19
CA LEU A 7 2.72 9.59 17.28
C LEU A 7 2.50 11.07 16.92
N ILE A 8 3.51 11.92 17.09
CA ILE A 8 3.40 13.34 16.75
C ILE A 8 3.46 13.54 15.23
N PHE A 9 4.32 12.80 14.53
CA PHE A 9 4.58 13.03 13.11
C PHE A 9 3.67 12.24 12.15
N HIS A 10 3.36 10.98 12.45
CA HIS A 10 2.63 10.15 11.47
C HIS A 10 1.18 10.60 11.23
N PRO A 11 0.37 11.03 12.23
CA PRO A 11 -1.03 11.41 11.96
C PRO A 11 -1.16 12.67 11.10
N PRO A 12 -0.37 13.76 11.29
CA PRO A 12 -0.37 14.88 10.35
C PRO A 12 -0.02 14.50 8.92
N LEU A 13 0.92 13.57 8.71
CA LEU A 13 1.30 13.10 7.38
C LEU A 13 0.18 12.28 6.72
N LEU A 14 -0.44 11.36 7.46
CA LEU A 14 -1.64 10.64 6.99
C LEU A 14 -2.75 11.61 6.61
N TYR A 15 -3.00 12.62 7.46
CA TYR A 15 -4.00 13.65 7.20
C TYR A 15 -3.68 14.48 5.96
N MET A 16 -2.43 14.91 5.78
CA MET A 16 -1.98 15.60 4.56
C MET A 16 -2.19 14.74 3.31
N GLY A 17 -1.94 13.43 3.40
CA GLY A 17 -2.26 12.48 2.33
C GLY A 17 -3.74 12.44 2.00
N TYR A 18 -4.60 12.29 3.02
CA TYR A 18 -6.06 12.22 2.85
C TYR A 18 -6.64 13.49 2.24
N VAL A 19 -6.26 14.65 2.80
CA VAL A 19 -6.70 15.95 2.30
C VAL A 19 -6.14 16.22 0.90
N GLY A 20 -4.92 15.78 0.61
CA GLY A 20 -4.32 15.92 -0.72
C GLY A 20 -5.15 15.27 -1.83
N PHE A 21 -5.77 14.10 -1.57
CA PHE A 21 -6.66 13.45 -2.55
C PHE A 21 -7.95 14.22 -2.84
N SER A 22 -8.36 15.15 -1.96
CA SER A 22 -9.52 16.02 -2.20
C SER A 22 -9.34 16.91 -3.44
N VAL A 23 -8.10 17.26 -3.78
CA VAL A 23 -7.81 18.09 -4.96
C VAL A 23 -8.07 17.30 -6.23
N ALA A 24 -7.57 16.07 -6.32
CA ALA A 24 -7.85 15.17 -7.45
C ALA A 24 -9.35 14.88 -7.58
N PHE A 25 -10.03 14.69 -6.45
CA PHE A 25 -11.49 14.56 -6.40
C PHE A 25 -12.20 15.80 -6.96
N ALA A 26 -11.86 17.00 -6.49
CA ALA A 26 -12.49 18.25 -6.93
C ALA A 26 -12.35 18.45 -8.45
N PHE A 27 -11.16 18.20 -8.99
CA PHE A 27 -10.93 18.22 -10.44
C PHE A 27 -11.77 17.17 -11.18
N ALA A 28 -11.98 15.98 -10.60
CA ALA A 28 -12.80 14.95 -11.20
C ALA A 28 -14.28 15.34 -11.25
N ILE A 29 -14.80 15.94 -10.18
CA ILE A 29 -16.16 16.48 -10.14
C ILE A 29 -16.33 17.61 -11.17
N ALA A 30 -15.36 18.54 -11.25
CA ALA A 30 -15.39 19.61 -12.25
C ALA A 30 -15.39 19.08 -13.69
N ALA A 31 -14.61 18.04 -13.99
CA ALA A 31 -14.58 17.38 -15.30
C ALA A 31 -15.91 16.70 -15.65
N LEU A 32 -16.58 16.06 -14.66
CA LEU A 32 -17.90 15.46 -14.86
C LEU A 32 -19.00 16.51 -15.08
N LEU A 33 -18.95 17.62 -14.33
CA LEU A 33 -19.91 18.72 -14.46
C LEU A 33 -19.76 19.47 -15.78
N SER A 34 -18.53 19.73 -16.22
CA SER A 34 -18.25 20.35 -17.53
C SER A 34 -18.45 19.39 -18.70
N GLY A 35 -18.43 18.08 -18.45
CA GLY A 35 -18.53 17.03 -19.48
C GLY A 35 -17.29 16.94 -20.37
N ARG A 36 -16.17 17.56 -19.98
CA ARG A 36 -14.90 17.55 -20.71
C ARG A 36 -13.75 17.25 -19.75
N LEU A 37 -12.83 16.41 -20.21
CA LEU A 37 -11.55 16.17 -19.53
C LEU A 37 -10.45 16.65 -20.46
N ASP A 38 -10.03 17.88 -20.17
CA ASP A 38 -9.02 18.62 -20.91
C ASP A 38 -7.62 18.25 -20.38
N SER A 39 -6.59 18.53 -21.18
CA SER A 39 -5.19 18.31 -20.77
C SER A 39 -4.81 19.06 -19.49
N ALA A 40 -5.50 20.15 -19.19
CA ALA A 40 -5.37 20.89 -17.93
C ALA A 40 -5.66 20.00 -16.71
N PHE A 41 -6.70 19.14 -16.76
CA PHE A 41 -7.01 18.22 -15.67
C PHE A 41 -5.80 17.37 -15.33
N THR A 42 -5.21 16.68 -16.30
CA THR A 42 -4.11 15.75 -16.04
C THR A 42 -2.86 16.49 -15.56
N ARG A 43 -2.59 17.67 -16.13
CA ARG A 43 -1.46 18.53 -15.74
C ARG A 43 -1.54 18.96 -14.27
N PHE A 44 -2.73 19.28 -13.78
CA PHE A 44 -2.92 19.71 -12.39
C PHE A 44 -3.14 18.53 -11.44
N ALA A 45 -3.92 17.52 -11.81
CA ALA A 45 -4.21 16.39 -10.93
C ALA A 45 -2.94 15.60 -10.57
N ARG A 46 -2.04 15.35 -11.53
CA ARG A 46 -0.85 14.51 -11.33
C ARG A 46 0.07 14.95 -10.17
N PRO A 47 0.55 16.21 -10.10
CA PRO A 47 1.40 16.63 -8.98
C PRO A 47 0.69 16.58 -7.63
N TRP A 48 -0.60 16.92 -7.56
CA TRP A 48 -1.38 16.85 -6.33
C TRP A 48 -1.61 15.41 -5.87
N THR A 49 -1.95 14.50 -6.79
CA THR A 49 -2.04 13.07 -6.49
C THR A 49 -0.71 12.51 -6.03
N LEU A 50 0.41 12.91 -6.65
CA LEU A 50 1.73 12.46 -6.24
C LEU A 50 2.10 12.96 -4.85
N ALA A 51 1.85 14.24 -4.56
CA ALA A 51 2.09 14.80 -3.22
C ALA A 51 1.25 14.09 -2.15
N ALA A 52 -0.04 13.88 -2.41
CA ALA A 52 -0.94 13.14 -1.52
C ALA A 52 -0.43 11.71 -1.27
N TRP A 53 -0.01 11.01 -2.34
CA TRP A 53 0.52 9.66 -2.25
C TRP A 53 1.85 9.60 -1.47
N VAL A 54 2.75 10.58 -1.64
CA VAL A 54 4.01 10.67 -0.87
C VAL A 54 3.72 10.89 0.61
N PHE A 55 2.88 11.87 0.97
CA PHE A 55 2.53 12.11 2.36
C PHE A 55 1.86 10.91 3.02
N LEU A 56 0.96 10.24 2.29
CA LEU A 56 0.33 9.01 2.75
C LEU A 56 1.37 7.89 2.95
N THR A 57 2.31 7.72 2.02
CA THR A 57 3.41 6.74 2.14
C THR A 57 4.26 7.03 3.38
N LEU A 58 4.66 8.28 3.61
CA LEU A 58 5.45 8.66 4.78
C LEU A 58 4.67 8.45 6.09
N GLY A 59 3.38 8.80 6.10
CA GLY A 59 2.51 8.57 7.25
C GLY A 59 2.37 7.08 7.58
N ILE A 60 2.22 6.22 6.56
CA ILE A 60 2.16 4.77 6.74
C ILE A 60 3.49 4.24 7.28
N VAL A 61 4.63 4.58 6.66
CA VAL A 61 5.95 4.09 7.09
C VAL A 61 6.26 4.49 8.53
N LEU A 62 6.02 5.76 8.89
CA LEU A 62 6.25 6.24 10.26
C LEU A 62 5.27 5.63 11.25
N GLY A 63 4.01 5.42 10.85
CA GLY A 63 3.02 4.73 11.66
C GLY A 63 3.38 3.28 11.93
N SER A 64 3.79 2.52 10.91
CA SER A 64 4.25 1.14 11.04
C SER A 64 5.51 1.03 11.90
N ALA A 65 6.47 1.94 11.72
CA ALA A 65 7.68 1.98 12.54
C ALA A 65 7.32 2.23 14.01
N TRP A 66 6.50 3.26 14.28
CA TRP A 66 5.99 3.57 15.62
C TRP A 66 5.32 2.37 16.27
N ALA A 67 4.39 1.75 15.56
CA ALA A 67 3.63 0.65 16.10
C ALA A 67 4.49 -0.60 16.34
N TYR A 68 5.48 -0.86 15.48
CA TYR A 68 6.42 -1.96 15.67
C TYR A 68 7.17 -1.86 17.00
N TYR A 69 7.77 -0.71 17.33
CA TYR A 69 8.54 -0.59 18.58
C TYR A 69 7.71 -0.25 19.82
N GLU A 70 6.60 0.48 19.67
CA GLU A 70 5.82 0.97 20.81
C GLU A 70 4.66 0.04 21.17
N LEU A 71 4.01 -0.59 20.17
CA LEU A 71 2.94 -1.56 20.39
C LEU A 71 3.46 -3.01 20.36
N GLY A 72 4.75 -3.20 20.03
CA GLY A 72 5.41 -4.50 20.06
C GLY A 72 4.86 -5.45 19.01
N TRP A 73 4.64 -4.98 17.78
CA TRP A 73 4.18 -5.88 16.73
C TRP A 73 5.23 -6.91 16.41
N GLY A 74 4.85 -8.17 16.56
CA GLY A 74 5.62 -9.34 16.19
C GLY A 74 6.00 -9.49 14.72
N GLY A 75 5.59 -8.54 13.87
CA GLY A 75 5.73 -8.65 12.42
C GLY A 75 5.72 -7.30 11.70
N TRP A 76 5.80 -7.38 10.38
CA TRP A 76 5.94 -6.22 9.49
C TRP A 76 4.64 -5.41 9.31
N TRP A 77 3.47 -6.04 9.48
CA TRP A 77 2.15 -5.42 9.34
C TRP A 77 1.09 -6.26 10.08
N PHE A 78 0.27 -5.61 10.92
CA PHE A 78 -0.65 -6.33 11.81
C PHE A 78 -2.05 -6.50 11.22
N TRP A 79 -2.34 -5.83 10.10
CA TRP A 79 -3.65 -5.80 9.45
C TRP A 79 -4.77 -5.25 10.34
N ASP A 80 -4.44 -4.39 11.30
CA ASP A 80 -5.43 -3.68 12.12
C ASP A 80 -6.36 -2.84 11.23
N PRO A 81 -7.66 -2.70 11.58
CA PRO A 81 -8.59 -1.90 10.81
C PRO A 81 -8.15 -0.45 10.55
N VAL A 82 -7.38 0.17 11.46
CA VAL A 82 -6.88 1.55 11.30
C VAL A 82 -5.68 1.61 10.34
N GLU A 83 -4.80 0.62 10.36
CA GLU A 83 -3.76 0.46 9.34
C GLU A 83 -4.40 0.27 7.95
N ASN A 84 -5.35 -0.66 7.86
CA ASN A 84 -6.07 -0.98 6.63
C ASN A 84 -6.80 0.24 6.06
N ALA A 85 -7.37 1.08 6.93
CA ALA A 85 -8.02 2.34 6.57
C ALA A 85 -7.09 3.28 5.80
N SER A 86 -5.80 3.34 6.15
CA SER A 86 -4.80 4.13 5.45
C SER A 86 -4.25 3.46 4.19
N PHE A 87 -4.21 2.13 4.17
CA PHE A 87 -3.68 1.37 3.05
C PHE A 87 -4.61 1.35 1.83
N MET A 88 -5.94 1.32 2.05
CA MET A 88 -6.93 1.35 0.96
C MET A 88 -6.79 2.56 0.02
N PRO A 89 -6.77 3.83 0.49
CA PRO A 89 -6.56 4.98 -0.39
C PRO A 89 -5.16 5.00 -1.00
N TRP A 90 -4.15 4.39 -0.36
CA TRP A 90 -2.81 4.26 -0.94
C TRP A 90 -2.81 3.36 -2.18
N LEU A 91 -3.51 2.22 -2.13
CA LEU A 91 -3.67 1.32 -3.28
C LEU A 91 -4.46 1.99 -4.42
N ALA A 92 -5.58 2.63 -4.10
CA ALA A 92 -6.37 3.37 -5.09
C ALA A 92 -5.60 4.56 -5.69
N GLY A 93 -4.84 5.28 -4.87
CA GLY A 93 -3.95 6.37 -5.29
C GLY A 93 -2.82 5.90 -6.20
N THR A 94 -2.25 4.72 -5.92
CA THR A 94 -1.24 4.09 -6.79
C THR A 94 -1.85 3.76 -8.16
N ALA A 95 -3.04 3.17 -8.20
CA ALA A 95 -3.77 2.91 -9.45
C ALA A 95 -4.12 4.23 -10.18
N LEU A 96 -4.45 5.30 -9.45
CA LEU A 96 -4.75 6.62 -9.99
C LEU A 96 -3.52 7.25 -10.65
N LEU A 97 -2.34 7.19 -10.02
CA LEU A 97 -1.09 7.69 -10.60
C LEU A 97 -0.76 7.02 -11.94
N HIS A 98 -0.94 5.71 -12.04
CA HIS A 98 -0.75 4.96 -13.28
C HIS A 98 -1.82 5.29 -14.33
N SER A 99 -3.08 5.46 -13.91
CA SER A 99 -4.16 5.88 -14.81
C SER A 99 -3.92 7.28 -15.38
N LEU A 100 -3.48 8.23 -14.54
CA LEU A 100 -3.11 9.58 -14.95
C LEU A 100 -1.99 9.58 -15.99
N ALA A 101 -0.99 8.71 -15.82
CA ALA A 101 0.09 8.57 -16.81
C ALA A 101 -0.43 8.10 -18.19
N VAL A 102 -1.41 7.18 -18.23
CA VAL A 102 -2.05 6.77 -19.50
C VAL A 102 -2.91 7.88 -20.08
N THR A 103 -3.67 8.59 -19.25
CA THR A 103 -4.49 9.72 -19.70
C THR A 103 -3.64 10.84 -20.29
N GLU A 104 -2.49 11.14 -19.69
CA GLU A 104 -1.55 12.15 -20.19
C GLU A 104 -0.94 11.76 -21.54
N GLN A 105 -0.46 10.52 -21.65
CA GLN A 105 0.32 10.08 -22.81
C GLN A 105 -0.54 9.67 -24.02
N ARG A 106 -1.76 9.19 -23.78
CA ARG A 106 -2.60 8.54 -24.82
C ARG A 106 -4.03 9.06 -24.89
N ALA A 107 -4.38 10.04 -24.05
CA ALA A 107 -5.76 10.50 -23.89
C ALA A 107 -6.77 9.36 -23.58
N GLY A 108 -6.27 8.23 -23.09
CA GLY A 108 -7.03 7.05 -22.71
C GLY A 108 -7.41 7.03 -21.23
N PHE A 109 -8.25 6.08 -20.83
CA PHE A 109 -8.65 5.84 -19.44
C PHE A 109 -9.32 7.03 -18.74
N LYS A 110 -9.83 8.01 -19.49
CA LYS A 110 -10.45 9.21 -18.90
C LYS A 110 -11.49 8.89 -17.83
N ALA A 111 -12.47 8.04 -18.15
CA ALA A 111 -13.51 7.63 -17.19
C ALA A 111 -12.93 6.83 -16.00
N TRP A 112 -11.94 5.99 -16.23
CA TRP A 112 -11.28 5.21 -15.18
C TRP A 112 -10.49 6.10 -14.21
N THR A 113 -9.76 7.09 -14.74
CA THR A 113 -9.04 8.10 -13.94
C THR A 113 -9.99 8.91 -13.06
N LEU A 114 -11.16 9.31 -13.60
CA LEU A 114 -12.18 10.01 -12.82
C LEU A 114 -12.75 9.12 -11.70
N LEU A 115 -13.08 7.86 -12.01
CA LEU A 115 -13.57 6.91 -11.02
C LEU A 115 -12.54 6.68 -9.91
N LEU A 116 -11.27 6.47 -10.26
CA LEU A 116 -10.19 6.30 -9.29
C LEU A 116 -9.97 7.54 -8.42
N SER A 117 -10.15 8.74 -8.98
CA SER A 117 -10.08 10.00 -8.21
C SER A 117 -11.21 10.09 -7.17
N ILE A 118 -12.42 9.66 -7.57
CA ILE A 118 -13.57 9.54 -6.65
C ILE A 118 -13.29 8.49 -5.57
N CYS A 119 -12.91 7.28 -5.98
CA CYS A 119 -12.63 6.17 -5.06
C CYS A 119 -11.53 6.52 -4.05
N ALA A 120 -10.41 7.10 -4.47
CA ALA A 120 -9.30 7.42 -3.57
C ALA A 120 -9.74 8.38 -2.45
N PHE A 121 -10.48 9.44 -2.77
CA PHE A 121 -10.98 10.37 -1.77
C PHE A 121 -12.11 9.77 -0.92
N SER A 122 -13.02 9.00 -1.51
CA SER A 122 -14.06 8.28 -0.78
C SER A 122 -13.47 7.30 0.24
N LEU A 123 -12.37 6.62 -0.10
CA LEU A 123 -11.64 5.75 0.83
C LEU A 123 -10.95 6.53 1.96
N CYS A 124 -10.50 7.76 1.70
CA CYS A 124 -10.00 8.65 2.76
C CYS A 124 -11.12 9.06 3.75
N LEU A 125 -12.33 9.35 3.23
CA LEU A 125 -13.51 9.63 4.06
C LEU A 125 -13.94 8.40 4.87
N LEU A 126 -13.94 7.22 4.22
CA LEU A 126 -14.20 5.96 4.89
C LEU A 126 -13.18 5.70 6.00
N GLY A 127 -11.89 5.86 5.73
CA GLY A 127 -10.84 5.69 6.74
C GLY A 127 -11.02 6.65 7.92
N THR A 128 -11.40 7.91 7.64
CA THR A 128 -11.70 8.91 8.68
C THR A 128 -12.90 8.48 9.54
N PHE A 129 -13.97 7.97 8.90
CA PHE A 129 -15.13 7.42 9.60
C PHE A 129 -14.75 6.22 10.48
N LEU A 130 -14.01 5.26 9.92
CA LEU A 130 -13.59 4.03 10.62
C LEU A 130 -12.77 4.34 11.88
N VAL A 131 -11.84 5.30 11.81
CA VAL A 131 -10.97 5.66 12.92
C VAL A 131 -11.69 6.50 14.00
N ARG A 132 -12.66 7.34 13.63
CA ARG A 132 -13.27 8.33 14.56
C ARG A 132 -14.64 7.95 15.10
N SER A 133 -15.35 7.04 14.45
CA SER A 133 -16.72 6.68 14.83
C SER A 133 -16.81 5.79 16.07
N GLY A 134 -15.72 5.13 16.47
CA GLY A 134 -15.75 4.11 17.54
C GLY A 134 -16.47 2.82 17.14
N VAL A 135 -16.78 2.66 15.85
CA VAL A 135 -17.52 1.51 15.31
C VAL A 135 -16.63 0.25 15.22
N LEU A 136 -15.32 0.43 15.11
CA LEU A 136 -14.32 -0.63 15.10
C LEU A 136 -13.64 -0.74 16.47
N VAL A 137 -13.26 -1.97 16.82
CA VAL A 137 -12.30 -2.24 17.89
C VAL A 137 -10.92 -2.21 17.25
N SER A 138 -10.05 -1.31 17.70
CA SER A 138 -8.67 -1.16 17.22
C SER A 138 -7.79 -0.62 18.33
N VAL A 139 -6.53 -1.05 18.35
CA VAL A 139 -5.50 -0.55 19.27
C VAL A 139 -5.10 0.90 18.97
N HIS A 140 -5.40 1.38 17.76
CA HIS A 140 -5.13 2.75 17.31
C HIS A 140 -6.32 3.70 17.48
N ALA A 141 -7.45 3.20 18.00
CA ALA A 141 -8.63 4.02 18.17
C ALA A 141 -8.46 4.94 19.39
N PHE A 142 -8.15 6.23 19.14
CA PHE A 142 -8.07 7.27 20.16
C PHE A 142 -9.16 8.32 19.98
N ALA A 143 -9.77 8.76 21.08
CA ALA A 143 -10.79 9.82 21.12
C ALA A 143 -11.98 9.57 20.16
N SER A 144 -12.66 8.44 20.33
CA SER A 144 -13.91 8.11 19.62
C SER A 144 -15.09 8.92 20.14
N ASP A 145 -15.86 9.51 19.23
CA ASP A 145 -17.07 10.29 19.55
C ASP A 145 -18.19 9.89 18.57
N PRO A 146 -19.24 9.18 19.02
CA PRO A 146 -20.34 8.73 18.16
C PRO A 146 -21.03 9.86 17.40
N ALA A 147 -21.16 11.06 18.00
CA ALA A 147 -21.80 12.19 17.35
C ALA A 147 -20.98 12.68 16.14
N ARG A 148 -19.65 12.76 16.29
CA ARG A 148 -18.73 13.05 15.19
C ARG A 148 -18.74 11.94 14.14
N GLY A 149 -18.80 10.68 14.57
CA GLY A 149 -18.93 9.52 13.70
C GLY A 149 -20.15 9.62 12.78
N MET A 150 -21.31 9.98 13.32
CA MET A 150 -22.54 10.17 12.55
C MET A 150 -22.45 11.34 11.56
N PHE A 151 -21.85 12.45 11.95
CA PHE A 151 -21.60 13.57 11.03
C PHE A 151 -20.70 13.14 9.86
N ILE A 152 -19.59 12.46 10.14
CA ILE A 152 -18.67 11.97 9.11
C ILE A 152 -19.37 10.96 8.20
N LEU A 153 -20.20 10.08 8.75
CA LEU A 153 -20.99 9.12 7.97
C LEU A 153 -21.95 9.83 7.01
N ALA A 154 -22.73 10.80 7.49
CA ALA A 154 -23.64 11.57 6.66
C ALA A 154 -22.89 12.35 5.56
N PHE A 155 -21.78 12.98 5.92
CA PHE A 155 -20.91 13.66 4.96
C PHE A 155 -20.33 12.70 3.92
N MET A 156 -19.86 11.53 4.33
CA MET A 156 -19.32 10.49 3.45
C MET A 156 -20.39 9.99 2.48
N VAL A 157 -21.61 9.70 2.95
CA VAL A 157 -22.73 9.26 2.11
C VAL A 157 -23.08 10.32 1.08
N LEU A 158 -23.15 11.59 1.49
CA LEU A 158 -23.46 12.70 0.58
C LEU A 158 -22.37 12.89 -0.49
N VAL A 159 -21.11 12.94 -0.07
CA VAL A 159 -19.98 13.21 -0.99
C VAL A 159 -19.71 12.01 -1.89
N THR A 160 -19.63 10.80 -1.33
CA THR A 160 -19.37 9.57 -2.10
C THR A 160 -20.57 9.18 -2.94
N GLY A 161 -21.77 9.16 -2.37
CA GLY A 161 -23.00 8.86 -3.10
C GLY A 161 -23.27 9.88 -4.20
N GLY A 162 -23.15 11.18 -3.91
CA GLY A 162 -23.35 12.25 -4.88
C GLY A 162 -22.34 12.21 -6.03
N SER A 163 -21.06 11.97 -5.73
CA SER A 163 -20.01 11.87 -6.77
C SER A 163 -20.13 10.62 -7.63
N LEU A 164 -20.43 9.46 -7.04
CA LEU A 164 -20.67 8.22 -7.78
C LEU A 164 -21.94 8.31 -8.63
N LEU A 165 -23.01 8.92 -8.12
CA LEU A 165 -24.22 9.18 -8.90
C LEU A 165 -23.92 10.12 -10.08
N LEU A 166 -23.19 11.21 -9.84
CA LEU A 166 -22.75 12.12 -10.90
C LEU A 166 -21.92 11.37 -11.96
N PHE A 167 -21.01 10.50 -11.54
CA PHE A 167 -20.23 9.66 -12.44
C PHE A 167 -21.11 8.69 -13.24
N ALA A 168 -22.09 8.04 -12.61
CA ALA A 168 -23.02 7.14 -13.29
C ALA A 168 -23.83 7.88 -14.37
N VAL A 169 -24.30 9.09 -14.08
CA VAL A 169 -25.10 9.90 -15.01
C VAL A 169 -24.25 10.53 -16.11
N ARG A 170 -23.07 11.07 -15.80
CA ARG A 170 -22.27 11.89 -16.74
C ARG A 170 -20.99 11.24 -17.26
N GLY A 171 -20.54 10.12 -16.68
CA GLY A 171 -19.27 9.48 -17.03
C GLY A 171 -19.18 9.06 -18.51
N HIS A 172 -20.30 8.75 -19.15
CA HIS A 172 -20.35 8.41 -20.57
C HIS A 172 -19.88 9.57 -21.49
N ARG A 173 -20.07 10.83 -21.07
CA ARG A 173 -19.65 12.01 -21.85
C ARG A 173 -18.14 12.17 -21.94
N VAL A 174 -17.41 11.59 -20.99
CA VAL A 174 -15.96 11.73 -20.85
C VAL A 174 -15.23 10.45 -21.29
N ARG A 175 -15.96 9.47 -21.86
CA ARG A 175 -15.40 8.19 -22.27
C ARG A 175 -14.52 8.36 -23.51
N SER A 176 -13.25 7.97 -23.39
CA SER A 176 -12.35 7.87 -24.54
C SER A 176 -12.64 6.60 -25.35
N ARG A 177 -12.84 6.71 -26.67
CA ARG A 177 -12.83 5.56 -27.58
C ARG A 177 -11.36 5.21 -27.89
N VAL A 178 -10.79 4.24 -27.18
CA VAL A 178 -9.43 3.76 -27.47
C VAL A 178 -9.47 2.24 -27.59
N ASN A 179 -9.13 1.73 -28.77
CA ASN A 179 -8.86 0.31 -28.99
C ASN A 179 -7.38 0.05 -28.70
N ASN A 180 -7.08 -0.36 -27.48
CA ASN A 180 -5.72 -0.76 -27.12
C ASN A 180 -5.45 -2.18 -27.65
N ALA A 181 -4.27 -2.41 -28.22
CA ALA A 181 -3.86 -3.78 -28.51
C ALA A 181 -3.67 -4.55 -27.19
N LEU A 182 -3.97 -5.85 -27.19
CA LEU A 182 -3.79 -6.71 -26.00
C LEU A 182 -2.36 -6.63 -25.45
N TRP A 183 -1.37 -6.63 -26.35
CA TRP A 183 0.03 -6.45 -26.02
C TRP A 183 0.46 -4.98 -26.24
N SER A 184 0.21 -4.16 -25.23
CA SER A 184 0.57 -2.74 -25.19
C SER A 184 0.81 -2.30 -23.74
N ARG A 185 1.55 -1.20 -23.55
CA ARG A 185 1.78 -0.63 -22.22
C ARG A 185 0.47 -0.25 -21.53
N GLU A 186 -0.50 0.27 -22.29
CA GLU A 186 -1.83 0.62 -21.80
C GLU A 186 -2.55 -0.59 -21.20
N SER A 187 -2.53 -1.74 -21.89
CA SER A 187 -3.19 -2.96 -21.42
C SER A 187 -2.53 -3.55 -20.18
N LEU A 188 -1.20 -3.52 -20.09
CA LEU A 188 -0.47 -3.97 -18.90
C LEU A 188 -0.71 -3.04 -17.70
N LEU A 189 -0.73 -1.73 -17.91
CA LEU A 189 -1.07 -0.75 -16.88
C LEU A 189 -2.52 -0.92 -16.41
N LEU A 190 -3.46 -1.23 -17.31
CA LEU A 190 -4.83 -1.55 -16.93
C LEU A 190 -4.90 -2.83 -16.08
N GLY A 191 -4.20 -3.88 -16.49
CA GLY A 191 -4.11 -5.12 -15.71
C GLY A 191 -3.60 -4.88 -14.30
N ASN A 192 -2.53 -4.09 -14.15
CA ASN A 192 -2.03 -3.69 -12.83
C ASN A 192 -3.03 -2.86 -12.03
N ASN A 193 -3.72 -1.90 -12.67
CA ASN A 193 -4.74 -1.13 -11.97
C ASN A 193 -5.89 -2.02 -11.48
N VAL A 194 -6.32 -3.02 -12.27
CA VAL A 194 -7.34 -3.98 -11.86
C VAL A 194 -6.87 -4.79 -10.65
N LEU A 195 -5.62 -5.27 -10.65
CA LEU A 195 -5.06 -6.02 -9.51
C LEU A 195 -4.91 -5.15 -8.25
N LEU A 196 -4.49 -3.88 -8.40
CA LEU A 196 -4.44 -2.92 -7.29
C LEU A 196 -5.82 -2.66 -6.69
N MET A 197 -6.84 -2.50 -7.54
CA MET A 197 -8.22 -2.32 -7.08
C MET A 197 -8.79 -3.60 -6.47
N ALA A 198 -8.44 -4.78 -7.00
CA ALA A 198 -8.80 -6.06 -6.38
C ALA A 198 -8.16 -6.20 -4.99
N ALA A 199 -6.87 -5.85 -4.83
CA ALA A 199 -6.20 -5.84 -3.54
C ALA A 199 -6.86 -4.85 -2.56
N MET A 200 -7.21 -3.66 -3.03
CA MET A 200 -7.97 -2.68 -2.23
C MET A 200 -9.32 -3.26 -1.78
N LEU A 201 -10.05 -3.92 -2.68
CA LEU A 201 -11.33 -4.56 -2.34
C LEU A 201 -11.16 -5.69 -1.32
N VAL A 202 -10.09 -6.49 -1.39
CA VAL A 202 -9.78 -7.50 -0.36
C VAL A 202 -9.59 -6.83 1.00
N VAL A 203 -8.83 -5.73 1.08
CA VAL A 203 -8.62 -4.99 2.32
C VAL A 203 -9.95 -4.42 2.84
N LEU A 204 -10.74 -3.80 1.95
CA LEU A 204 -12.04 -3.22 2.27
C LEU A 204 -12.99 -4.28 2.83
N LEU A 205 -13.13 -5.41 2.14
CA LEU A 205 -14.00 -6.51 2.55
C LEU A 205 -13.53 -7.12 3.87
N GLY A 206 -12.24 -7.44 4.00
CA GLY A 206 -11.71 -8.00 5.25
C GLY A 206 -11.89 -7.05 6.44
N THR A 207 -11.80 -5.74 6.22
CA THR A 207 -11.99 -4.72 7.27
C THR A 207 -13.45 -4.51 7.63
N LEU A 208 -14.37 -4.49 6.64
CA LEU A 208 -15.78 -4.19 6.88
C LEU A 208 -16.62 -5.43 7.22
N LEU A 209 -16.20 -6.64 6.86
CA LEU A 209 -16.99 -7.85 7.06
C LEU A 209 -17.28 -8.11 8.56
N PRO A 210 -16.31 -8.02 9.49
CA PRO A 210 -16.58 -8.11 10.94
C PRO A 210 -17.64 -7.11 11.42
N LEU A 211 -17.58 -5.88 10.90
CA LEU A 211 -18.51 -4.84 11.25
C LEU A 211 -19.93 -5.17 10.75
N VAL A 212 -20.07 -5.54 9.49
CA VAL A 212 -21.37 -5.91 8.90
C VAL A 212 -21.99 -7.08 9.67
N HIS A 213 -21.21 -8.12 9.98
CA HIS A 213 -21.69 -9.30 10.70
C HIS A 213 -22.23 -8.94 12.10
N LYS A 214 -21.52 -8.03 12.81
CA LYS A 214 -21.95 -7.52 14.11
C LYS A 214 -23.25 -6.72 14.01
N GLN A 215 -23.40 -5.86 13.00
CA GLN A 215 -24.59 -5.02 12.82
C GLN A 215 -25.82 -5.80 12.34
N LEU A 216 -25.63 -6.91 11.62
CA LEU A 216 -26.71 -7.81 11.21
C LEU A 216 -27.16 -8.77 12.34
N GLY A 217 -26.54 -8.71 13.52
CA GLY A 217 -26.86 -9.61 14.64
C GLY A 217 -26.38 -11.06 14.43
N LEU A 218 -25.49 -11.29 13.46
CA LEU A 218 -24.96 -12.63 13.15
C LEU A 218 -23.84 -13.06 14.13
N GLY A 219 -23.36 -12.14 14.96
CA GLY A 219 -22.30 -12.36 15.95
C GLY A 219 -21.02 -11.59 15.63
N SER A 220 -19.98 -11.75 16.43
CA SER A 220 -18.66 -11.16 16.17
C SER A 220 -17.74 -12.17 15.50
N ILE A 221 -17.26 -11.84 14.31
CA ILE A 221 -16.16 -12.56 13.65
C ILE A 221 -14.92 -11.69 13.67
N SER A 222 -13.74 -12.32 13.54
CA SER A 222 -12.47 -11.62 13.35
C SER A 222 -11.83 -12.11 12.07
N VAL A 223 -11.33 -11.18 11.26
CA VAL A 223 -10.56 -11.47 10.05
C VAL A 223 -9.12 -11.06 10.36
N GLY A 224 -8.27 -12.05 10.57
CA GLY A 224 -6.86 -11.85 10.93
C GLY A 224 -5.92 -11.92 9.73
N GLU A 225 -4.63 -11.74 10.04
CA GLU A 225 -3.50 -11.78 9.10
C GLU A 225 -3.54 -12.96 8.10
N PRO A 226 -3.86 -14.22 8.46
CA PRO A 226 -3.81 -15.34 7.51
C PRO A 226 -4.70 -15.15 6.28
N PHE A 227 -5.87 -14.51 6.45
CA PHE A 227 -6.77 -14.20 5.34
C PHE A 227 -6.13 -13.20 4.38
N PHE A 228 -5.63 -12.09 4.91
CA PHE A 228 -5.02 -11.03 4.11
C PHE A 228 -3.76 -11.51 3.39
N ASN A 229 -2.85 -12.17 4.11
CA ASN A 229 -1.61 -12.68 3.54
C ASN A 229 -1.86 -13.68 2.39
N THR A 230 -2.83 -14.58 2.55
CA THR A 230 -3.19 -15.54 1.51
C THR A 230 -3.72 -14.82 0.28
N MET A 231 -4.72 -13.94 0.45
CA MET A 231 -5.32 -13.21 -0.67
C MET A 231 -4.33 -12.28 -1.36
N PHE A 232 -3.48 -11.58 -0.60
CA PHE A 232 -2.44 -10.72 -1.15
C PHE A 232 -1.40 -11.53 -1.92
N THR A 233 -1.00 -12.71 -1.45
CA THR A 233 -0.07 -13.56 -2.20
C THR A 233 -0.61 -13.87 -3.60
N TRP A 234 -1.88 -14.27 -3.70
CA TRP A 234 -2.52 -14.58 -5.00
C TRP A 234 -2.62 -13.37 -5.94
N LEU A 235 -2.75 -12.15 -5.39
CA LEU A 235 -2.87 -10.92 -6.18
C LEU A 235 -1.51 -10.29 -6.52
N MET A 236 -0.56 -10.34 -5.59
CA MET A 236 0.74 -9.68 -5.73
C MET A 236 1.67 -10.40 -6.70
N VAL A 237 1.57 -11.73 -6.82
CA VAL A 237 2.36 -12.50 -7.80
C VAL A 237 2.08 -12.07 -9.24
N PRO A 238 0.83 -12.09 -9.76
CA PRO A 238 0.55 -11.61 -11.11
C PRO A 238 0.79 -10.10 -11.25
N PHE A 239 0.58 -9.32 -10.18
CA PHE A 239 0.88 -7.89 -10.19
C PHE A 239 2.37 -7.61 -10.38
N ALA A 240 3.25 -8.29 -9.64
CA ALA A 240 4.70 -8.17 -9.78
C ALA A 240 5.16 -8.53 -11.20
N LEU A 241 4.59 -9.59 -11.79
CA LEU A 241 4.88 -10.00 -13.16
C LEU A 241 4.57 -8.89 -14.17
N LEU A 242 3.36 -8.34 -14.12
CA LEU A 242 2.92 -7.25 -14.99
C LEU A 242 3.69 -5.95 -14.75
N LEU A 243 3.99 -5.64 -13.48
CA LEU A 243 4.77 -4.45 -13.07
C LEU A 243 6.18 -4.48 -13.65
N GLY A 244 6.87 -5.62 -13.62
CA GLY A 244 8.20 -5.74 -14.23
C GLY A 244 8.18 -5.58 -15.75
N VAL A 245 7.18 -6.14 -16.43
CA VAL A 245 7.10 -6.13 -17.91
C VAL A 245 6.58 -4.80 -18.47
N GLY A 246 5.65 -4.15 -17.75
CA GLY A 246 4.95 -2.95 -18.21
C GLY A 246 5.84 -1.83 -18.79
N PRO A 247 6.88 -1.38 -18.06
CA PRO A 247 7.78 -0.32 -18.52
C PRO A 247 8.57 -0.67 -19.80
N LEU A 248 8.78 -1.95 -20.09
CA LEU A 248 9.54 -2.42 -21.26
C LEU A 248 8.70 -2.46 -22.54
N VAL A 249 7.37 -2.62 -22.42
CA VAL A 249 6.45 -2.68 -23.55
C VAL A 249 6.14 -1.29 -24.07
N ARG A 250 6.02 -1.12 -25.39
CA ARG A 250 5.72 0.17 -26.03
C ARG A 250 4.23 0.55 -25.94
N TRP A 251 3.95 1.85 -26.03
CA TRP A 251 2.59 2.39 -26.13
C TRP A 251 1.91 1.95 -27.44
N GLY A 252 0.59 1.74 -27.40
CA GLY A 252 -0.27 1.43 -28.54
C GLY A 252 -0.24 -0.04 -28.95
N ARG A 253 0.90 -0.52 -29.46
CA ARG A 253 1.08 -1.92 -29.85
C ARG A 253 2.57 -2.29 -29.85
N ASP A 254 2.87 -3.45 -29.30
CA ASP A 254 4.21 -4.04 -29.37
C ASP A 254 4.11 -5.53 -29.79
N ARG A 255 5.26 -6.19 -29.96
CA ARG A 255 5.33 -7.64 -30.22
C ARG A 255 6.15 -8.31 -29.11
N PRO A 256 5.67 -9.39 -28.47
CA PRO A 256 6.41 -10.09 -27.41
C PRO A 256 7.82 -10.54 -27.84
N ARG A 257 7.99 -10.88 -29.13
CA ARG A 257 9.29 -11.27 -29.70
C ARG A 257 10.38 -10.21 -29.54
N ASN A 258 10.04 -8.93 -29.47
CA ASN A 258 11.00 -7.83 -29.37
C ASN A 258 11.79 -7.84 -28.05
N ILE A 259 11.16 -8.28 -26.96
CA ILE A 259 11.76 -8.33 -25.63
C ILE A 259 12.02 -9.75 -25.13
N ARG A 260 11.78 -10.78 -25.97
CA ARG A 260 11.90 -12.20 -25.57
C ARG A 260 13.26 -12.55 -24.97
N LYS A 261 14.37 -12.13 -25.59
CA LYS A 261 15.72 -12.42 -25.06
C LYS A 261 15.95 -11.76 -23.69
N LEU A 262 15.47 -10.53 -23.52
CA LEU A 262 15.55 -9.82 -22.24
C LEU A 262 14.67 -10.50 -21.18
N LEU A 263 13.44 -10.89 -21.52
CA LEU A 263 12.56 -11.58 -20.57
C LEU A 263 13.09 -12.96 -20.17
N LEU A 264 13.71 -13.70 -21.09
CA LEU A 264 14.34 -14.99 -20.76
C LEU A 264 15.56 -14.82 -19.85
N THR A 265 16.43 -13.85 -20.14
CA THR A 265 17.58 -13.56 -19.28
C THR A 265 17.15 -13.06 -17.91
N ALA A 266 16.15 -12.18 -17.85
CA ALA A 266 15.54 -11.75 -16.60
C ALA A 266 14.95 -12.93 -15.82
N LEU A 267 14.15 -13.79 -16.47
CA LEU A 267 13.55 -14.97 -15.82
C LEU A 267 14.61 -15.90 -15.21
N VAL A 268 15.66 -16.23 -15.96
CA VAL A 268 16.74 -17.08 -15.45
C VAL A 268 17.44 -16.40 -14.28
N SER A 269 17.80 -15.11 -14.42
CA SER A 269 18.46 -14.37 -13.33
C SER A 269 17.57 -14.27 -12.09
N THR A 270 16.26 -14.05 -12.24
CA THR A 270 15.29 -14.03 -11.14
C THR A 270 15.22 -15.36 -10.43
N LEU A 271 15.09 -16.48 -11.17
CA LEU A 271 15.01 -17.82 -10.58
C LEU A 271 16.28 -18.18 -9.81
N VAL A 272 17.46 -17.83 -10.36
CA VAL A 272 18.74 -18.05 -9.69
C VAL A 272 18.82 -17.20 -8.42
N LEU A 273 18.59 -15.89 -8.52
CA LEU A 273 18.70 -14.97 -7.39
C LEU A 273 17.66 -15.27 -6.30
N SER A 274 16.45 -15.70 -6.65
CA SER A 274 15.40 -16.00 -5.68
C SER A 274 15.73 -17.17 -4.75
N VAL A 275 16.60 -18.08 -5.19
CA VAL A 275 17.07 -19.22 -4.39
C VAL A 275 18.44 -18.94 -3.78
N LEU A 276 19.35 -18.32 -4.55
CA LEU A 276 20.71 -18.02 -4.12
C LEU A 276 20.73 -17.06 -2.92
N LEU A 277 19.90 -16.02 -2.93
CA LEU A 277 19.89 -15.02 -1.85
C LEU A 277 19.47 -15.62 -0.50
N PRO A 278 18.33 -16.33 -0.36
CA PRO A 278 18.01 -17.03 0.88
C PRO A 278 19.08 -18.04 1.30
N TRP A 279 19.67 -18.78 0.34
CA TRP A 279 20.72 -19.75 0.62
C TRP A 279 22.00 -19.12 1.19
N LEU A 280 22.35 -17.91 0.76
CA LEU A 280 23.53 -17.19 1.26
C LEU A 280 23.30 -16.51 2.62
N LEU A 281 22.06 -16.16 2.94
CA LEU A 281 21.73 -15.31 4.08
C LEU A 281 21.17 -16.09 5.27
N GLU A 282 20.58 -17.27 5.05
CA GLU A 282 19.85 -18.03 6.06
C GLU A 282 20.23 -19.51 6.03
N ASP A 283 20.15 -20.18 7.19
CA ASP A 283 20.51 -21.61 7.33
C ASP A 283 19.57 -22.56 6.59
N LYS A 284 18.35 -22.11 6.30
CA LYS A 284 17.29 -22.90 5.66
C LYS A 284 16.57 -22.09 4.58
N ILE A 285 16.19 -22.75 3.50
CA ILE A 285 15.42 -22.12 2.42
C ILE A 285 13.94 -22.37 2.65
N ILE A 286 13.17 -21.32 2.87
CA ILE A 286 11.70 -21.38 2.98
C ILE A 286 11.07 -21.04 1.63
N ALA A 287 10.15 -21.88 1.15
CA ALA A 287 9.52 -21.74 -0.17
C ALA A 287 8.83 -20.38 -0.36
N MET A 288 8.14 -19.89 0.67
CA MET A 288 7.48 -18.58 0.61
C MET A 288 8.47 -17.41 0.51
N THR A 289 9.65 -17.52 1.11
CA THR A 289 10.74 -16.55 0.89
C THR A 289 11.17 -16.56 -0.56
N VAL A 290 11.34 -17.74 -1.17
CA VAL A 290 11.72 -17.85 -2.60
C VAL A 290 10.66 -17.20 -3.49
N VAL A 291 9.37 -17.37 -3.21
CA VAL A 291 8.29 -16.69 -3.96
C VAL A 291 8.38 -15.17 -3.81
N GLY A 292 8.54 -14.67 -2.58
CA GLY A 292 8.74 -13.23 -2.33
C GLY A 292 9.97 -12.68 -3.05
N MET A 293 11.07 -13.42 -2.99
CA MET A 293 12.32 -13.03 -3.63
C MET A 293 12.23 -13.11 -5.17
N ALA A 294 11.47 -14.04 -5.72
CA ALA A 294 11.19 -14.10 -7.14
C ALA A 294 10.44 -12.84 -7.61
N MET A 295 9.43 -12.39 -6.87
CA MET A 295 8.73 -11.13 -7.17
C MET A 295 9.67 -9.92 -7.09
N ALA A 296 10.43 -9.79 -6.00
CA ALA A 296 11.34 -8.65 -5.81
C ALA A 296 12.47 -8.63 -6.85
N CYS A 297 13.13 -9.76 -7.13
CA CYS A 297 14.16 -9.85 -8.15
C CYS A 297 13.60 -9.60 -9.56
N TRP A 298 12.39 -10.09 -9.87
CA TRP A 298 11.76 -9.82 -11.17
C TRP A 298 11.57 -8.33 -11.41
N ILE A 299 11.04 -7.62 -10.42
CA ILE A 299 10.84 -6.17 -10.47
C ILE A 299 12.17 -5.45 -10.59
N ALA A 300 13.15 -5.79 -9.73
CA ALA A 300 14.44 -5.12 -9.69
C ALA A 300 15.24 -5.31 -10.98
N VAL A 301 15.37 -6.54 -11.46
CA VAL A 301 16.11 -6.86 -12.68
C VAL A 301 15.51 -6.16 -13.89
N LEU A 302 14.18 -6.20 -14.05
CA LEU A 302 13.53 -5.57 -15.21
C LEU A 302 13.54 -4.04 -15.14
N ALA A 303 13.40 -3.44 -13.96
CA ALA A 303 13.53 -2.00 -13.77
C ALA A 303 14.96 -1.51 -14.11
N VAL A 304 15.99 -2.23 -13.63
CA VAL A 304 17.39 -1.94 -13.97
C VAL A 304 17.65 -2.15 -15.45
N ALA A 305 17.15 -3.25 -16.04
CA ALA A 305 17.34 -3.52 -17.46
C ALA A 305 16.67 -2.45 -18.35
N GLU A 306 15.49 -1.96 -17.99
CA GLU A 306 14.82 -0.85 -18.69
C GLU A 306 15.64 0.44 -18.59
N ALA A 307 16.15 0.76 -17.39
CA ALA A 307 17.02 1.92 -17.17
C ALA A 307 18.32 1.86 -17.99
N VAL A 308 19.01 0.72 -17.95
CA VAL A 308 20.24 0.50 -18.71
C VAL A 308 19.97 0.64 -20.21
N GLN A 309 18.92 0.02 -20.74
CA GLN A 309 18.58 0.13 -22.17
C GLN A 309 18.23 1.56 -22.59
N ARG A 310 17.54 2.31 -21.72
CA ARG A 310 17.12 3.67 -22.04
C ARG A 310 18.31 4.63 -22.07
N VAL A 311 19.20 4.51 -21.10
CA VAL A 311 20.45 5.27 -21.02
C VAL A 311 21.39 4.90 -22.16
N SER A 312 21.57 3.60 -22.44
CA SER A 312 22.47 3.14 -23.51
C SER A 312 22.03 3.57 -24.91
N ARG A 313 20.73 3.84 -25.11
CA ARG A 313 20.18 4.40 -26.36
C ARG A 313 20.31 5.93 -26.46
N GLY A 314 20.90 6.59 -25.47
CA GLY A 314 21.01 8.06 -25.43
C GLY A 314 19.66 8.78 -25.30
N THR A 315 18.62 8.09 -24.80
CA THR A 315 17.29 8.70 -24.65
C THR A 315 17.32 9.67 -23.48
N LYS A 316 16.86 10.92 -23.67
CA LYS A 316 16.76 11.90 -22.57
C LYS A 316 15.91 11.34 -21.43
N THR A 317 16.49 11.26 -20.23
CA THR A 317 15.83 10.81 -19.00
C THR A 317 15.44 12.02 -18.15
N SER A 318 14.18 12.09 -17.71
CA SER A 318 13.71 13.14 -16.80
C SER A 318 13.78 12.70 -15.33
N LEU A 319 13.70 13.65 -14.40
CA LEU A 319 13.59 13.33 -12.96
C LEU A 319 12.34 12.51 -12.65
N SER A 320 11.22 12.78 -13.33
CA SER A 320 9.99 11.97 -13.20
C SER A 320 10.21 10.51 -13.63
N TYR A 321 11.11 10.24 -14.56
CA TYR A 321 11.44 8.88 -14.95
C TYR A 321 12.25 8.17 -13.87
N TRP A 322 13.29 8.82 -13.34
CA TRP A 322 14.08 8.25 -12.24
C TRP A 322 13.26 8.06 -10.96
N GLY A 323 12.31 8.97 -10.67
CA GLY A 323 11.34 8.79 -9.58
C GLY A 323 10.45 7.55 -9.77
N MET A 324 10.04 7.25 -11.01
CA MET A 324 9.31 6.02 -11.31
C MET A 324 10.19 4.78 -11.07
N VAL A 325 11.42 4.76 -11.58
CA VAL A 325 12.36 3.64 -11.37
C VAL A 325 12.63 3.43 -9.89
N ALA A 326 12.90 4.51 -9.13
CA ALA A 326 13.14 4.47 -7.70
C ALA A 326 11.92 3.92 -6.93
N ALA A 327 10.69 4.32 -7.31
CA ALA A 327 9.48 3.80 -6.68
C ALA A 327 9.30 2.28 -6.93
N HIS A 328 9.61 1.80 -8.14
CA HIS A 328 9.50 0.36 -8.45
C HIS A 328 10.59 -0.46 -7.76
N LEU A 329 11.82 0.06 -7.68
CA LEU A 329 12.90 -0.56 -6.90
C LEU A 329 12.58 -0.54 -5.40
N GLY A 330 11.98 0.53 -4.90
CA GLY A 330 11.49 0.63 -3.52
C GLY A 330 10.51 -0.48 -3.18
N LEU A 331 9.56 -0.79 -4.09
CA LEU A 331 8.65 -1.92 -3.92
C LEU A 331 9.39 -3.27 -3.86
N ALA A 332 10.41 -3.48 -4.70
CA ALA A 332 11.23 -4.70 -4.62
C ALA A 332 11.95 -4.82 -3.26
N VAL A 333 12.46 -3.71 -2.72
CA VAL A 333 13.05 -3.67 -1.38
C VAL A 333 12.00 -4.01 -0.32
N THR A 334 10.81 -3.44 -0.39
CA THR A 334 9.70 -3.75 0.53
C THR A 334 9.33 -5.23 0.50
N ILE A 335 9.14 -5.82 -0.69
CA ILE A 335 8.81 -7.24 -0.83
C ILE A 335 9.92 -8.13 -0.25
N THR A 336 11.18 -7.75 -0.43
CA THR A 336 12.32 -8.44 0.19
C THR A 336 12.23 -8.41 1.71
N GLY A 337 11.99 -7.23 2.29
CA GLY A 337 11.82 -7.08 3.74
C GLY A 337 10.68 -7.93 4.29
N ILE A 338 9.53 -7.95 3.61
CA ILE A 338 8.38 -8.79 3.97
C ILE A 338 8.74 -10.28 3.89
N ALA A 339 9.36 -10.71 2.80
CA ALA A 339 9.70 -12.12 2.56
C ALA A 339 10.66 -12.68 3.61
N PHE A 340 11.62 -11.88 4.09
CA PHE A 340 12.53 -12.30 5.15
C PHE A 340 11.90 -12.16 6.53
N SER A 341 11.32 -11.01 6.86
CA SER A 341 10.71 -10.77 8.17
C SER A 341 9.63 -11.80 8.48
N GLN A 342 8.74 -12.11 7.55
CA GLN A 342 7.62 -13.03 7.80
C GLN A 342 8.04 -14.49 7.96
N ASN A 343 9.18 -14.91 7.36
CA ASN A 343 9.56 -16.33 7.31
C ASN A 343 10.71 -16.69 8.26
N TYR A 344 11.56 -15.72 8.64
CA TYR A 344 12.73 -15.98 9.51
C TYR A 344 12.69 -15.28 10.87
N SER A 345 11.76 -14.35 11.12
CA SER A 345 11.64 -13.75 12.45
C SER A 345 11.20 -14.80 13.48
N VAL A 346 11.80 -14.73 14.67
CA VAL A 346 11.43 -15.58 15.81
C VAL A 346 10.85 -14.70 16.89
N GLU A 347 9.57 -14.93 17.19
CA GLU A 347 8.83 -14.26 18.25
C GLU A 347 8.35 -15.29 19.28
N ARG A 348 8.38 -14.91 20.55
CA ARG A 348 7.86 -15.72 21.66
C ARG A 348 7.17 -14.86 22.70
N ASP A 349 5.87 -15.06 22.84
CA ASP A 349 5.09 -14.55 23.95
C ASP A 349 5.27 -15.44 25.18
N VAL A 350 6.01 -14.95 26.17
CA VAL A 350 6.27 -15.67 27.42
C VAL A 350 5.83 -14.85 28.61
N ARG A 351 5.14 -15.50 29.55
CA ARG A 351 4.86 -14.90 30.86
C ARG A 351 6.05 -15.16 31.77
N MET A 352 6.70 -14.10 32.21
CA MET A 352 7.90 -14.17 33.06
C MET A 352 7.65 -13.54 34.44
N ARG A 353 8.17 -14.16 35.48
CA ARG A 353 8.34 -13.60 36.83
C ARG A 353 9.77 -13.09 37.00
N ALA A 354 9.99 -12.21 37.96
CA ALA A 354 11.33 -11.75 38.32
C ALA A 354 12.25 -12.95 38.63
N GLY A 355 13.39 -13.02 37.95
CA GLY A 355 14.33 -14.14 37.97
C GLY A 355 14.17 -15.16 36.83
N ASP A 356 13.01 -15.18 36.14
CA ASP A 356 12.80 -16.08 35.01
C ASP A 356 13.72 -15.70 33.84
N SER A 357 14.09 -16.69 33.04
CA SER A 357 14.86 -16.47 31.82
C SER A 357 14.34 -17.30 30.66
N VAL A 358 14.38 -16.69 29.48
CA VAL A 358 14.00 -17.31 28.20
C VAL A 358 15.20 -17.24 27.26
N THR A 359 15.40 -18.28 26.47
CA THR A 359 16.46 -18.34 25.47
C THR A 359 15.86 -18.25 24.07
N ILE A 360 16.40 -17.34 23.25
CA ILE A 360 16.07 -17.16 21.84
C ILE A 360 17.39 -17.19 21.08
N HIS A 361 17.59 -18.23 20.26
CA HIS A 361 18.89 -18.54 19.66
C HIS A 361 20.02 -18.53 20.70
N ASP A 362 21.10 -17.78 20.44
CA ASP A 362 22.26 -17.67 21.32
C ASP A 362 22.05 -16.69 22.49
N TYR A 363 20.89 -16.04 22.59
CA TYR A 363 20.65 -15.02 23.61
C TYR A 363 19.76 -15.55 24.73
N ARG A 364 20.21 -15.36 25.97
CA ARG A 364 19.41 -15.55 27.18
C ARG A 364 18.93 -14.19 27.70
N PHE A 365 17.62 -14.02 27.71
CA PHE A 365 16.93 -12.87 28.29
C PHE A 365 16.47 -13.24 29.69
N THR A 366 16.92 -12.49 30.69
CA THR A 366 16.53 -12.70 32.10
C THR A 366 15.72 -11.49 32.56
N PHE A 367 14.48 -11.71 32.94
CA PHE A 367 13.65 -10.65 33.50
C PHE A 367 14.03 -10.45 34.96
N ARG A 368 14.65 -9.30 35.28
CA ARG A 368 15.20 -9.06 36.63
C ARG A 368 14.14 -8.52 37.58
N GLU A 369 13.59 -7.35 37.26
CA GLU A 369 12.63 -6.64 38.10
C GLU A 369 11.91 -5.56 37.29
N VAL A 370 10.86 -4.97 37.87
CA VAL A 370 10.22 -3.74 37.38
C VAL A 370 10.52 -2.64 38.38
N ARG A 371 11.01 -1.49 37.90
CA ARG A 371 11.21 -0.30 38.73
C ARG A 371 10.18 0.76 38.38
N ASP A 372 9.60 1.39 39.39
CA ASP A 372 8.78 2.57 39.17
C ASP A 372 9.65 3.75 38.78
N ILE A 373 9.20 4.48 37.76
CA ILE A 373 9.81 5.72 37.30
C ILE A 373 8.80 6.85 37.33
N THR A 374 9.26 8.04 37.70
CA THR A 374 8.50 9.28 37.56
C THR A 374 9.23 10.16 36.56
N GLY A 375 8.64 10.30 35.37
CA GLY A 375 9.11 11.22 34.34
C GLY A 375 8.58 12.65 34.55
N PRO A 376 8.94 13.60 33.68
CA PRO A 376 8.54 15.01 33.81
C PRO A 376 7.01 15.22 33.86
N ASN A 377 6.25 14.36 33.20
CA ASN A 377 4.80 14.46 33.04
C ASN A 377 4.10 13.08 32.97
N TYR A 378 4.75 12.03 33.47
CA TYR A 378 4.17 10.68 33.54
C TYR A 378 4.74 9.88 34.72
N ARG A 379 4.02 8.84 35.14
CA ARG A 379 4.51 7.78 36.03
C ARG A 379 4.38 6.46 35.29
N GLY A 380 5.34 5.56 35.45
CA GLY A 380 5.34 4.27 34.75
C GLY A 380 6.24 3.25 35.42
N GLY A 381 6.21 2.02 34.92
CA GLY A 381 7.13 0.96 35.31
C GLY A 381 8.12 0.67 34.18
N VAL A 382 9.39 0.46 34.51
CA VAL A 382 10.43 0.02 33.58
C VAL A 382 10.87 -1.38 33.95
N ALA A 383 10.73 -2.31 33.01
CA ALA A 383 11.26 -3.66 33.13
C ALA A 383 12.78 -3.66 32.87
N LEU A 384 13.55 -4.23 33.80
CA LEU A 384 14.98 -4.48 33.61
C LEU A 384 15.17 -5.90 33.06
N ILE A 385 15.63 -5.98 31.82
CA ILE A 385 15.93 -7.24 31.14
C ILE A 385 17.44 -7.37 31.01
N GLY A 386 18.03 -8.39 31.63
CA GLY A 386 19.42 -8.76 31.44
C GLY A 386 19.56 -9.60 30.17
N VAL A 387 20.45 -9.20 29.26
CA VAL A 387 20.74 -9.94 28.04
C VAL A 387 22.15 -10.49 28.12
N THR A 388 22.30 -11.80 27.99
CA THR A 388 23.60 -12.49 27.89
C THR A 388 23.62 -13.32 26.63
N ARG A 389 24.79 -13.40 25.98
CA ARG A 389 25.05 -14.28 24.84
C ARG A 389 25.83 -15.51 25.30
#